data_AF-A0AA37Q9D2-F1
#
_entry.id   AF-A0AA37Q9D2-F1
#
_cell.length_a   1.000
_cell.length_b   1.000
_cell.length_c   1.000
_cell.angle_alpha   90.00
_cell.angle_beta   90.00
_cell.angle_gamma   90.00
#
_symmetry.space_group_name_H-M   'P 1'
#
loop_
_entity.id
_entity.type
_entity.pdbx_description
1 polymer ?
#
loop_
_entity_poly.entity_id
_entity_poly.type
_entity_poly.pdbx_seq_one_letter_code
_entity_poly.pdbx_strand_id
1 'polypeptide(L)'
;MSVSYGGEFTAKLRRYPGKGGWTFAPVPEEYAPRVTHGWGRTPVHATVDGVTWETSVWRGKNGETLLAIPKHVRRGKGDGDAVRVAIRFTAL
;
A
#
# COMPACT_ATOMS: atom_id res chain seq x y z
N MET A 1 5.74 16.04 19.55
CA MET A 1 5.32 16.37 18.18
C MET A 1 5.51 15.12 17.34
N SER A 2 4.44 14.50 16.83
CA SER A 2 4.53 13.36 15.92
C SER A 2 4.91 13.86 14.52
N VAL A 3 6.02 13.37 13.98
CA VAL A 3 6.40 13.66 12.59
C VAL A 3 5.61 12.73 11.68
N SER A 4 4.89 13.31 10.73
CA SER A 4 4.21 12.56 9.66
C SER A 4 5.13 12.40 8.47
N TYR A 5 5.34 11.16 8.05
CA TYR A 5 6.12 10.76 6.88
C TYR A 5 5.19 10.25 5.79
N GLY A 6 5.65 10.25 4.54
CA GLY A 6 4.83 9.80 3.43
C GLY A 6 5.24 10.41 2.09
N GLY A 7 4.46 10.09 1.07
CA GLY A 7 4.68 10.60 -0.29
C GLY A 7 3.58 10.16 -1.25
N GLU A 8 3.68 10.65 -2.48
CA GLU A 8 2.76 10.32 -3.57
C GLU A 8 3.52 9.69 -4.72
N PHE A 9 2.97 8.62 -5.30
CA PHE A 9 3.58 7.90 -6.40
C PHE A 9 2.53 7.23 -7.27
N THR A 10 2.95 6.81 -8.47
CA THR A 10 2.14 5.97 -9.35
C THR A 10 2.61 4.53 -9.22
N ALA A 11 1.67 3.60 -9.11
CA ALA A 11 1.96 2.17 -9.04
C ALA A 11 1.07 1.38 -10.00
N LYS A 12 1.64 0.34 -10.61
CA LYS A 12 0.87 -0.69 -11.32
C LYS A 12 0.37 -1.72 -10.34
N LEU A 13 -0.92 -1.97 -10.35
CA LEU A 13 -1.53 -2.99 -9.51
C LEU A 13 -1.04 -4.38 -9.92
N ARG A 14 -0.77 -5.22 -8.92
CA ARG A 14 -0.42 -6.63 -9.10
C ARG A 14 -1.40 -7.51 -8.35
N ARG A 15 -2.01 -8.44 -9.05
CA ARG A 15 -2.92 -9.42 -8.48
C ARG A 15 -2.19 -10.72 -8.24
N TYR A 16 -2.26 -11.21 -7.01
CA TYR A 16 -1.73 -12.53 -6.70
C TYR A 16 -2.65 -13.59 -7.31
N PRO A 17 -2.09 -14.65 -7.93
CA PRO A 17 -2.88 -15.69 -8.57
C PRO A 17 -3.72 -16.47 -7.55
N GLY A 18 -4.84 -17.03 -8.00
CA GLY A 18 -5.74 -17.86 -7.19
C GLY A 18 -7.13 -17.26 -6.97
N LYS A 19 -8.09 -18.13 -6.62
CA LYS A 19 -9.46 -17.73 -6.31
C LYS A 19 -9.46 -16.84 -5.07
N GLY A 20 -10.03 -15.64 -5.18
CA GLY A 20 -9.99 -14.65 -4.10
C GLY A 20 -8.65 -13.94 -3.94
N GLY A 21 -7.73 -14.08 -4.91
CA GLY A 21 -6.43 -13.42 -4.89
C GLY A 21 -6.54 -11.90 -4.70
N TRP A 22 -5.74 -11.39 -3.77
CA TRP A 22 -5.66 -9.97 -3.44
C TRP A 22 -4.92 -9.18 -4.52
N THR A 23 -5.23 -7.89 -4.59
CA THR A 23 -4.56 -6.93 -5.47
C THR A 23 -3.76 -5.96 -4.63
N PHE A 24 -2.52 -5.71 -5.02
CA PHE A 24 -1.56 -4.90 -4.28
C PHE A 24 -0.97 -3.80 -5.16
N ALA A 25 -0.64 -2.67 -4.55
CA ALA A 25 0.25 -1.67 -5.13
C ALA A 25 1.63 -1.81 -4.47
N PRO A 26 2.72 -2.00 -5.25
CA PRO A 26 4.07 -1.89 -4.69
C PRO A 26 4.32 -0.46 -4.21
N VAL A 27 4.92 -0.34 -3.02
CA VAL A 27 5.32 0.93 -2.42
C VAL A 27 6.83 1.09 -2.65
N PRO A 28 7.29 2.15 -3.35
CA PRO A 28 8.70 2.45 -3.50
C PRO A 28 9.41 2.55 -2.14
N GLU A 29 10.66 2.11 -2.08
CA GLU A 29 11.41 2.02 -0.81
C GLU A 29 11.52 3.37 -0.09
N GLU A 30 11.67 4.47 -0.83
CA GLU A 30 11.71 5.84 -0.32
C GLU A 30 10.43 6.28 0.41
N TYR A 31 9.29 5.65 0.12
CA TYR A 31 8.00 5.89 0.77
C TYR A 31 7.57 4.75 1.70
N ALA A 32 8.37 3.68 1.78
CA ALA A 32 8.04 2.51 2.57
C ALA A 32 8.36 2.77 4.05
N PRO A 33 7.37 2.63 4.96
CA PRO A 33 7.65 2.72 6.38
C PRO A 33 8.53 1.55 6.83
N ARG A 34 9.28 1.76 7.92
CA ARG A 34 9.96 0.67 8.63
C ARG A 34 8.90 -0.28 9.20
N VAL A 35 9.25 -1.55 9.33
CA VAL A 35 8.37 -2.57 9.94
C VAL A 35 8.20 -2.25 11.42
N THR A 36 6.96 -2.03 11.88
CA THR A 36 6.66 -1.70 13.28
C THR A 36 5.91 -2.81 14.03
N HIS A 37 5.24 -3.71 13.31
CA HIS A 37 4.52 -4.83 13.90
C HIS A 37 4.98 -6.18 13.32
N GLY A 38 4.61 -7.24 14.03
CA GLY A 38 4.82 -8.60 13.57
C GLY A 38 4.27 -8.82 12.16
N TRP A 39 4.82 -9.83 11.48
CA TRP A 39 4.42 -10.22 10.12
C TRP A 39 4.71 -9.15 9.04
N GLY A 40 5.63 -8.22 9.32
CA GLY A 40 6.04 -7.20 8.35
C GLY A 40 5.03 -6.08 8.17
N ARG A 41 4.12 -5.87 9.11
CA ARG A 41 3.01 -4.90 8.97
C ARG A 41 3.37 -3.55 9.57
N THR A 42 2.95 -2.48 8.89
CA THR A 42 3.02 -1.12 9.44
C THR A 42 1.75 -0.33 9.11
N PRO A 43 1.09 0.34 10.08
CA PRO A 43 -0.12 1.10 9.84
C PRO A 43 0.16 2.34 9.01
N VAL A 44 -0.74 2.65 8.10
CA VAL A 44 -0.68 3.83 7.24
C VAL A 44 -2.09 4.37 6.99
N HIS A 45 -2.18 5.65 6.66
CA HIS A 45 -3.32 6.22 5.95
C HIS A 45 -2.99 6.23 4.46
N ALA A 46 -3.79 5.53 3.65
CA ALA A 46 -3.58 5.45 2.22
C ALA A 46 -4.71 6.17 1.48
N THR A 47 -4.36 6.88 0.42
CA THR A 47 -5.29 7.41 -0.58
C THR A 47 -4.95 6.81 -1.93
N VAL A 48 -5.94 6.22 -2.60
CA VAL A 48 -5.77 5.67 -3.95
C VAL A 48 -6.86 6.21 -4.85
N ASP A 49 -6.46 6.90 -5.91
CA ASP A 49 -7.35 7.57 -6.86
C ASP A 49 -8.47 8.38 -6.16
N GLY A 50 -8.11 9.09 -5.08
CA GLY A 50 -9.01 9.93 -4.30
C GLY A 50 -9.83 9.21 -3.22
N VAL A 51 -9.69 7.89 -3.06
CA VAL A 51 -10.35 7.14 -1.98
C VAL A 51 -9.37 6.92 -0.84
N THR A 52 -9.69 7.43 0.35
CA THR A 52 -8.83 7.34 1.55
C THR A 52 -9.35 6.32 2.55
N TRP A 53 -8.45 5.52 3.14
CA TRP A 53 -8.78 4.61 4.23
C TRP A 53 -7.56 4.33 5.13
N GLU A 54 -7.84 3.89 6.36
CA GLU A 54 -6.85 3.39 7.30
C GLU A 54 -6.51 1.94 6.98
N THR A 55 -5.22 1.62 6.93
CA THR A 55 -4.77 0.28 6.56
C THR A 55 -3.35 0.00 7.02
N SER A 56 -2.74 -1.05 6.48
CA SER A 56 -1.34 -1.36 6.71
C SER A 56 -0.66 -1.74 5.39
N VAL A 57 0.61 -1.38 5.27
CA VAL A 57 1.49 -1.99 4.28
C VAL A 57 2.10 -3.26 4.86
N TRP A 58 2.58 -4.13 3.96
CA TRP A 58 3.17 -5.42 4.29
C TRP A 58 4.55 -5.55 3.66
N ARG A 59 5.56 -5.92 4.45
CA ARG A 59 6.89 -6.27 3.96
C ARG A 59 6.92 -7.73 3.56
N GLY A 60 7.08 -8.01 2.27
CA GLY A 60 7.26 -9.34 1.72
C GLY A 60 8.63 -9.93 2.09
N LYS A 61 8.76 -11.26 1.96
CA LYS A 61 10.02 -11.98 2.21
C LYS A 61 11.16 -11.55 1.28
N ASN A 62 10.82 -11.04 0.09
CA ASN A 62 11.74 -10.48 -0.89
C ASN A 62 12.17 -9.03 -0.56
N GLY A 63 11.73 -8.48 0.57
CA GLY A 63 12.04 -7.11 0.99
C GLY A 63 11.13 -6.04 0.39
N GLU A 64 10.16 -6.40 -0.45
CA GLU A 64 9.24 -5.43 -1.06
C GLU A 64 8.13 -5.01 -0.10
N THR A 65 7.71 -3.75 -0.16
CA THR A 65 6.57 -3.24 0.61
C THR A 65 5.33 -3.17 -0.27
N LEU A 66 4.22 -3.75 0.20
CA LEU A 66 2.97 -3.90 -0.53
C LEU A 66 1.81 -3.23 0.21
N LEU A 67 1.06 -2.40 -0.51
CA LEU A 67 -0.21 -1.87 -0.05
C LEU A 67 -1.35 -2.74 -0.62
N ALA A 68 -2.15 -3.36 0.24
CA ALA A 68 -3.34 -4.10 -0.19
C ALA A 68 -4.44 -3.12 -0.64
N ILE A 69 -5.04 -3.36 -1.82
CA ILE A 69 -6.06 -2.48 -2.39
C ILE A 69 -7.41 -3.21 -2.42
N PRO A 70 -8.33 -2.87 -1.49
CA PRO A 70 -9.65 -3.49 -1.43
C PRO A 70 -10.44 -3.32 -2.73
N LYS A 71 -11.33 -4.27 -3.04
CA LYS A 71 -12.16 -4.24 -4.25
C LYS A 71 -12.96 -2.93 -4.40
N HIS A 72 -13.49 -2.39 -3.31
CA HIS A 72 -14.27 -1.15 -3.33
C HIS A 72 -13.41 0.10 -3.64
N VAL A 73 -12.12 0.09 -3.26
CA VAL A 73 -11.18 1.16 -3.57
C VAL A 73 -10.77 1.11 -5.05
N ARG A 74 -10.57 -0.08 -5.60
CA ARG A 74 -10.11 -0.26 -7.00
C ARG A 74 -11.09 0.27 -8.06
N ARG A 75 -12.39 0.37 -7.74
CA ARG A 75 -13.44 0.87 -8.66
C ARG A 75 -13.38 0.29 -10.08
N GLY A 76 -13.11 -1.02 -10.18
CA GLY A 76 -13.01 -1.74 -11.45
C GLY A 76 -11.58 -1.98 -11.96
N LYS A 77 -10.57 -1.26 -11.44
CA LYS A 77 -9.17 -1.47 -11.80
C LYS A 77 -8.64 -2.83 -11.32
N GLY A 78 -7.85 -3.46 -12.17
CA GLY A 78 -7.33 -4.81 -12.03
C GLY A 78 -5.81 -4.88 -12.10
N ASP A 79 -5.29 -6.06 -12.37
CA ASP A 79 -3.86 -6.28 -12.59
C ASP A 79 -3.36 -5.44 -13.78
N GLY A 80 -2.17 -4.85 -13.64
CA GLY A 80 -1.53 -4.02 -14.67
C GLY A 80 -2.00 -2.56 -14.71
N ASP A 81 -3.20 -2.26 -14.20
CA ASP A 81 -3.74 -0.90 -14.17
C ASP A 81 -2.93 0.02 -13.27
N ALA A 82 -2.75 1.27 -13.70
CA ALA A 82 -2.06 2.28 -12.93
C ALA A 82 -3.02 3.00 -11.97
N VAL A 83 -2.55 3.25 -10.76
CA VAL A 83 -3.23 4.04 -9.73
C VAL A 83 -2.31 5.10 -9.14
N ARG A 84 -2.87 6.24 -8.74
CA ARG A 84 -2.16 7.26 -7.97
C ARG A 84 -2.33 6.96 -6.49
N VAL A 85 -1.22 6.76 -5.79
CA VAL A 85 -1.18 6.40 -4.38
C VAL A 85 -0.58 7.55 -3.59
N ALA A 86 -1.20 7.91 -2.47
CA ALA A 86 -0.58 8.70 -1.41
C ALA A 86 -0.55 7.85 -0.13
N ILE A 87 0.59 7.82 0.56
CA ILE A 87 0.73 7.12 1.84
C ILE A 87 1.18 8.13 2.89
N ARG A 88 0.61 8.05 4.10
CA ARG A 88 1.04 8.80 5.27
C ARG A 88 1.14 7.89 6.48
N PHE A 89 2.16 8.07 7.29
CA PHE A 89 2.36 7.33 8.53
C PHE A 89 3.17 8.15 9.54
N THR A 90 3.04 7.79 10.81
CA THR A 90 3.85 8.35 11.88
C THR A 90 4.96 7.35 12.19
N ALA A 91 6.22 7.79 12.25
CA ALA A 91 7.25 6.96 12.84
C ALA A 91 7.11 7.02 14.36
N LEU A 92 7.01 5.85 15.01
CA LEU A 92 7.17 5.71 16.46
C LEU A 92 8.66 5.72 16.81
#